data_AF-A0A963IKC9-F1
#
_entry.id   AF-A0A963IKC9-F1
#
_cell.length_a   1.000
_cell.length_b   1.000
_cell.length_c   1.000
_cell.angle_alpha   90.00
_cell.angle_beta   90.00
_cell.angle_gamma   90.00
#
_symmetry.space_group_name_H-M   'P 1'
#
loop_
_entity.id
_entity.type
_entity.pdbx_description
1 polymer ?
#
loop_
_entity_poly.entity_id
_entity_poly.type
_entity_poly.pdbx_seq_one_letter_code
_entity_poly.pdbx_strand_id
1 'polypeptide(L)'
;MKILLFGKRGQVGWELQRSLAPLGTIIALDCEGDGELCGDFSDLAGLAACVRSVAPDVIVNAAAHTAVDRAESEPALARTLNALAPGVLADEAGKLGAWLVHYSTDYVFDGSGD
;
A
#
# COMPACT_ATOMS: atom_id res chain seq x y z
N MET A 1 13.81 -10.92 8.10
CA MET A 1 13.25 -9.96 7.12
C MET A 1 12.07 -9.25 7.77
N LYS A 2 11.97 -7.93 7.61
CA LYS A 2 10.87 -7.09 8.10
C LYS A 2 9.95 -6.74 6.93
N ILE A 3 8.67 -7.02 7.07
CA ILE A 3 7.66 -6.81 6.04
C ILE A 3 6.66 -5.77 6.54
N LEU A 4 6.51 -4.68 5.79
CA LEU A 4 5.50 -3.66 6.05
C LEU A 4 4.30 -3.91 5.12
N LEU A 5 3.15 -4.27 5.69
CA LEU A 5 1.92 -4.57 4.97
C LEU A 5 0.91 -3.44 5.17
N PHE A 6 0.49 -2.78 4.10
CA PHE A 6 -0.64 -1.84 4.11
C PHE A 6 -1.93 -2.50 3.64
N GLY A 7 -3.06 -2.10 4.23
CA GLY A 7 -4.38 -2.59 3.85
C GLY A 7 -4.78 -3.89 4.55
N LYS A 8 -4.32 -4.12 5.80
CA LYS A 8 -4.52 -5.40 6.53
C LYS A 8 -5.97 -5.84 6.71
N ARG A 9 -6.93 -4.90 6.69
CA ARG A 9 -8.37 -5.18 6.81
C ARG A 9 -9.04 -5.54 5.46
N GLY A 10 -8.37 -5.30 4.34
CA GLY A 10 -8.88 -5.65 3.01
C GLY A 10 -8.81 -7.15 2.73
N GLN A 11 -9.53 -7.63 1.72
CA GLN A 11 -9.62 -9.06 1.38
C GLN A 11 -8.23 -9.69 1.18
N VAL A 12 -7.41 -9.07 0.33
CA VAL A 12 -6.04 -9.53 0.05
C VAL A 12 -5.13 -9.35 1.28
N GLY A 13 -5.19 -8.18 1.94
CA GLY A 13 -4.37 -7.89 3.12
C GLY A 13 -4.60 -8.85 4.28
N TRP A 14 -5.84 -9.29 4.49
CA TRP A 14 -6.19 -10.27 5.52
C TRP A 14 -5.47 -11.60 5.31
N GLU A 15 -5.51 -12.14 4.09
CA GLU A 15 -4.83 -13.41 3.77
C GLU A 15 -3.31 -13.28 3.69
N LEU A 16 -2.80 -12.09 3.31
CA LEU A 16 -1.37 -11.82 3.28
C LEU A 16 -0.74 -11.87 4.67
N GLN A 17 -1.45 -11.48 5.74
CA GLN A 17 -0.92 -11.61 7.10
C GLN A 17 -0.56 -13.07 7.42
N ARG A 18 -1.36 -14.03 6.97
CA ARG A 18 -1.13 -15.47 7.18
C ARG A 18 -0.04 -16.00 6.25
N SER A 19 -0.08 -15.58 4.99
CA SER A 19 0.81 -16.07 3.93
C SER A 19 2.25 -15.55 4.08
N LEU A 20 2.41 -14.33 4.59
CA LEU A 20 3.71 -13.69 4.79
C LEU A 20 4.34 -14.03 6.15
N ALA A 21 3.58 -14.55 7.12
CA ALA A 21 4.07 -14.79 8.48
C ALA A 21 5.29 -15.75 8.54
N PRO A 22 5.38 -16.79 7.69
CA PRO A 22 6.57 -17.65 7.65
C PRO A 22 7.83 -16.96 7.08
N LEU A 23 7.68 -15.85 6.36
CA LEU A 23 8.77 -15.19 5.63
C LEU A 23 9.49 -14.13 6.48
N GLY A 24 8.85 -13.60 7.53
CA GLY A 24 9.46 -12.59 8.37
C GLY A 24 8.51 -11.94 9.37
N THR A 25 9.02 -10.93 10.07
CA THR A 25 8.24 -10.13 11.01
C THR A 25 7.36 -9.16 10.24
N ILE A 26 6.04 -9.29 10.40
CA ILE A 26 5.05 -8.42 9.74
C ILE A 26 4.69 -7.25 10.65
N ILE A 27 4.71 -6.05 10.08
CA ILE A 27 4.07 -4.86 10.63
C ILE A 27 2.89 -4.55 9.70
N ALA A 28 1.68 -4.79 10.18
CA ALA A 28 0.47 -4.67 9.37
C ALA A 28 -0.35 -3.44 9.78
N LEU A 29 -0.60 -2.56 8.83
CA LEU A 29 -1.31 -1.29 9.02
C LEU A 29 -2.60 -1.26 8.20
N ASP A 30 -3.61 -0.60 8.76
CA ASP A 30 -4.80 -0.12 8.04
C ASP A 30 -4.79 1.42 8.07
N CYS A 31 -5.87 2.06 7.62
CA CYS A 31 -5.94 3.52 7.54
C CYS A 31 -5.87 4.23 8.90
N GLU A 32 -6.15 3.54 10.01
CA GLU A 32 -6.01 4.11 11.37
C GLU A 32 -4.56 4.10 11.84
N GLY A 33 -3.67 3.36 11.16
CA GLY A 33 -2.28 3.20 11.54
C GLY A 33 -2.07 2.29 12.75
N ASP A 34 -0.93 2.45 13.43
CA ASP A 34 -0.61 1.80 14.70
C ASP A 34 0.37 2.67 15.51
N GLY A 35 -0.13 3.36 16.54
CA GLY A 35 0.65 4.32 17.32
C GLY A 35 1.15 5.49 16.45
N GLU A 36 2.47 5.61 16.32
CA GLU A 36 3.11 6.65 15.48
C GLU A 36 3.20 6.25 13.99
N LEU A 37 2.84 5.01 13.64
CA LEU A 37 2.93 4.50 12.28
C LEU A 37 1.69 4.87 11.48
N CYS A 38 1.85 5.75 10.50
CA CYS A 38 0.79 6.13 9.57
C CYS A 38 0.53 5.03 8.53
N GLY A 39 -0.73 4.60 8.43
CA GLY A 39 -1.23 3.75 7.35
C GLY A 39 -2.29 4.43 6.46
N ASP A 40 -2.50 5.73 6.65
CA ASP A 40 -3.43 6.52 5.84
C ASP A 40 -2.77 6.98 4.54
N PHE A 41 -3.32 6.54 3.41
CA PHE A 41 -2.80 6.87 2.08
C PHE A 41 -3.14 8.30 1.63
N SER A 42 -3.98 9.02 2.38
CA SER A 42 -4.20 10.44 2.16
C SER A 42 -3.09 11.32 2.76
N ASP A 43 -2.36 10.82 3.77
CA ASP A 43 -1.21 11.48 4.38
C ASP A 43 0.12 10.95 3.80
N LEU A 44 0.50 11.53 2.66
CA LEU A 44 1.72 11.15 1.94
C LEU A 44 3.00 11.39 2.76
N ALA A 45 3.03 12.43 3.60
CA ALA A 45 4.18 12.74 4.44
C ALA A 45 4.30 11.74 5.59
N GLY A 46 3.17 11.42 6.23
CA GLY A 46 3.08 10.38 7.26
C GLY A 46 3.46 9.01 6.73
N LEU A 47 3.04 8.63 5.51
CA LEU A 47 3.45 7.40 4.85
C LEU A 47 4.98 7.33 4.67
N ALA A 48 5.59 8.38 4.13
CA ALA A 48 7.03 8.42 3.94
C ALA A 48 7.78 8.29 5.28
N ALA A 49 7.30 9.00 6.31
CA ALA A 49 7.86 8.91 7.66
C ALA A 49 7.70 7.51 8.27
N CYS A 50 6.53 6.88 8.08
CA CYS A 50 6.26 5.51 8.51
C CYS A 50 7.26 4.53 7.89
N VAL A 51 7.42 4.56 6.56
CA VAL A 51 8.36 3.67 5.86
C VAL A 51 9.79 3.86 6.37
N ARG A 52 10.24 5.11 6.56
CA ARG A 52 11.58 5.41 7.10
C ARG A 52 11.77 4.92 8.53
N SER A 53 10.77 5.11 9.38
CA SER A 53 10.80 4.68 10.79
C SER A 53 10.83 3.16 10.90
N VAL A 54 10.01 2.48 10.09
CA VAL A 54 9.96 1.03 10.06
C VAL A 54 11.24 0.45 9.44
N ALA A 55 11.81 1.09 8.42
CA ALA A 55 12.94 0.56 7.63
C ALA A 55 12.72 -0.92 7.23
N PRO A 56 11.69 -1.22 6.41
CA PRO A 56 11.38 -2.59 6.02
C PRO A 56 12.34 -3.11 4.93
N ASP A 57 12.48 -4.43 4.84
CA ASP A 57 13.14 -5.09 3.70
C ASP A 57 12.16 -5.25 2.52
N VAL A 58 10.87 -5.38 2.82
CA VAL A 58 9.78 -5.53 1.83
C VAL A 58 8.58 -4.71 2.26
N ILE A 59 8.02 -3.94 1.33
CA ILE A 59 6.73 -3.27 1.45
C ILE A 59 5.73 -4.05 0.59
N VAL A 60 4.59 -4.42 1.17
CA VAL A 60 3.47 -5.03 0.45
C VAL A 60 2.27 -4.09 0.54
N ASN A 61 1.93 -3.47 -0.57
CA ASN A 61 0.79 -2.56 -0.65
C ASN A 61 -0.47 -3.30 -1.14
N ALA A 62 -1.36 -3.65 -0.20
CA ALA A 62 -2.70 -4.14 -0.46
C ALA A 62 -3.80 -3.11 -0.13
N ALA A 63 -3.43 -1.84 0.04
CA ALA A 63 -4.36 -0.73 0.21
C ALA A 63 -4.64 -0.05 -1.14
N ALA A 64 -5.91 0.26 -1.40
CA ALA A 64 -6.36 0.98 -2.58
C ALA A 64 -7.73 1.61 -2.32
N HIS A 65 -8.07 2.64 -3.10
CA HIS A 65 -9.44 3.05 -3.29
C HIS A 65 -10.12 2.14 -4.31
N THR A 66 -11.00 1.25 -3.83
CA THR A 66 -11.62 0.18 -4.63
C THR A 66 -13.09 0.42 -4.98
N ALA A 67 -13.68 1.53 -4.51
CA ALA A 67 -15.04 1.91 -4.87
C ALA A 67 -15.04 2.61 -6.23
N VAL A 68 -15.01 1.83 -7.32
CA VAL A 68 -14.88 2.32 -8.71
C VAL A 68 -15.91 3.40 -9.05
N ASP A 69 -17.18 3.20 -8.70
CA ASP A 69 -18.24 4.19 -8.94
C ASP A 69 -17.99 5.54 -8.25
N ARG A 70 -17.35 5.52 -7.07
CA ARG A 70 -16.98 6.74 -6.33
C ARG A 70 -15.72 7.38 -6.89
N ALA A 71 -14.81 6.59 -7.48
CA ALA A 71 -13.60 7.11 -8.08
C ALA A 71 -13.89 8.09 -9.23
N GLU A 72 -15.00 7.90 -9.96
CA GLU A 72 -15.46 8.85 -10.99
C GLU A 72 -15.88 10.20 -10.39
N SER A 73 -16.50 10.18 -9.20
CA SER A 73 -16.96 11.38 -8.51
C SER A 73 -15.84 12.08 -7.71
N GLU A 74 -14.82 11.32 -7.31
CA GLU A 74 -13.71 11.78 -6.46
C GLU A 74 -12.33 11.50 -7.09
N PRO A 75 -12.06 11.97 -8.32
CA PRO A 75 -10.86 11.60 -9.08
C PRO A 75 -9.56 12.06 -8.40
N ALA A 76 -9.60 13.18 -7.67
CA ALA A 76 -8.46 13.67 -6.92
C ALA A 76 -8.09 12.71 -5.77
N LEU A 77 -9.09 12.22 -5.03
CA LEU A 77 -8.87 11.26 -3.94
C LEU A 77 -8.39 9.92 -4.51
N ALA A 78 -9.04 9.43 -5.57
CA ALA A 78 -8.61 8.22 -6.27
C ALA A 78 -7.14 8.32 -6.73
N ARG A 79 -6.74 9.46 -7.30
CA ARG A 79 -5.35 9.71 -7.70
C ARG A 79 -4.39 9.75 -6.51
N THR A 80 -4.77 10.38 -5.41
CA THR A 80 -3.94 10.39 -4.19
C THR A 80 -3.69 8.98 -3.68
N LEU A 81 -4.77 8.19 -3.51
CA LEU A 81 -4.69 6.86 -2.91
C LEU A 81 -4.07 5.82 -3.85
N ASN A 82 -4.40 5.84 -5.14
CA ASN A 82 -3.99 4.78 -6.08
C ASN A 82 -2.77 5.13 -6.93
N ALA A 83 -2.28 6.37 -6.92
CA ALA A 83 -1.09 6.76 -7.70
C ALA A 83 -0.03 7.45 -6.84
N LEU A 84 -0.39 8.50 -6.10
CA LEU A 84 0.60 9.28 -5.35
C LEU A 84 1.16 8.50 -4.16
N ALA A 85 0.30 7.86 -3.37
CA ALA A 85 0.74 7.04 -2.23
C ALA A 85 1.64 5.86 -2.66
N PRO A 86 1.28 5.03 -3.68
CA PRO A 86 2.21 4.03 -4.22
C PRO A 86 3.53 4.63 -4.71
N GLY A 87 3.51 5.82 -5.31
CA GLY A 87 4.72 6.55 -5.71
C GLY A 87 5.63 6.87 -4.52
N VAL A 88 5.06 7.36 -3.41
CA VAL A 88 5.81 7.60 -2.17
C VAL A 88 6.42 6.29 -1.63
N LEU A 89 5.67 5.20 -1.64
CA LEU A 89 6.19 3.90 -1.21
C LEU A 89 7.37 3.44 -2.07
N ALA A 90 7.29 3.63 -3.39
CA ALA A 90 8.35 3.28 -4.32
C ALA A 90 9.62 4.12 -4.10
N ASP A 91 9.46 5.44 -3.92
CA ASP A 91 10.59 6.35 -3.66
C ASP A 91 11.31 5.99 -2.36
N GLU A 92 10.59 5.71 -1.28
CA GLU A 92 11.19 5.33 0.00
C GLU A 92 11.76 3.92 -0.03
N ALA A 93 11.12 2.97 -0.72
CA ALA A 93 11.69 1.64 -0.96
C ALA A 93 13.05 1.74 -1.67
N GLY A 94 13.13 2.55 -2.73
CA GLY A 94 14.36 2.77 -3.48
C GLY A 94 15.49 3.36 -2.62
N LYS A 95 15.18 4.33 -1.75
CA LYS A 95 16.15 4.93 -0.82
C LYS A 95 16.68 3.93 0.22
N LEU A 96 15.84 2.99 0.65
CA LEU A 96 16.19 1.98 1.65
C LEU A 96 16.77 0.70 1.07
N GLY A 97 16.70 0.52 -0.26
CA GLY A 97 17.04 -0.75 -0.90
C GLY A 97 16.02 -1.86 -0.62
N ALA A 98 14.77 -1.49 -0.31
CA ALA A 98 13.68 -2.41 -0.02
C ALA A 98 12.93 -2.82 -1.30
N TRP A 99 12.27 -3.98 -1.26
CA TRP A 99 11.36 -4.40 -2.32
C TRP A 99 9.97 -3.78 -2.12
N LEU A 100 9.28 -3.46 -3.22
CA LEU A 100 7.87 -3.07 -3.22
C LEU A 100 7.05 -4.07 -4.03
N VAL A 101 6.03 -4.65 -3.40
CA VAL A 101 4.97 -5.42 -4.06
C VAL A 101 3.71 -4.58 -4.07
N HIS A 102 3.16 -4.31 -5.25
CA HIS A 102 1.95 -3.51 -5.43
C HIS A 102 0.96 -4.24 -6.34
N TYR A 103 -0.26 -4.41 -5.86
CA TYR A 103 -1.34 -4.97 -6.65
C TYR A 103 -1.94 -3.90 -7.55
N SER A 104 -2.07 -4.22 -8.82
CA SER A 104 -2.78 -3.39 -9.80
C SER A 104 -4.09 -4.06 -10.19
N THR A 105 -4.69 -3.62 -11.29
CA THR A 105 -5.98 -4.10 -11.80
C THR A 105 -5.91 -4.24 -13.31
N ASP A 106 -6.70 -5.15 -13.84
CA ASP A 106 -7.03 -5.30 -15.25
C ASP A 106 -7.74 -4.08 -15.85
N TYR A 107 -8.31 -3.18 -15.03
CA TYR A 107 -8.92 -1.91 -15.47
C TYR A 107 -7.94 -0.93 -16.14
N VAL A 108 -6.65 -1.26 -16.18
CA VAL A 108 -5.66 -0.54 -17.00
C VAL A 108 -5.81 -0.83 -18.50
N PHE A 109 -6.52 -1.90 -18.86
CA PHE A 109 -6.82 -2.27 -20.24
C PHE A 109 -8.20 -1.78 -20.66
N ASP A 110 -8.40 -1.61 -21.98
CA ASP A 110 -9.67 -1.15 -22.56
C ASP A 110 -10.72 -2.25 -22.73
N GLY A 111 -10.35 -3.51 -22.43
CA GLY A 111 -11.23 -4.67 -22.55
C GLY A 111 -11.45 -5.15 -23.98
N SER A 112 -10.67 -4.69 -24.96
CA SER A 112 -10.78 -5.12 -26.36
C SER A 112 -10.42 -6.59 -26.57
N GLY A 113 -9.49 -7.12 -25.77
CA GLY A 113 -9.04 -8.52 -25.86
C GLY A 113 -8.04 -8.79 -26.97
N ASP A 114 -7.54 -7.76 -27.66
CA ASP A 114 -6.53 -7.82 -28.73
C ASP A 114 -5.11 -7.46 -28.25
#